data_AF-A0AAQ3KRT0-F1
#
_entry.id   AF-A0AAQ3KRT0-F1
#
_cell.length_a   1.000
_cell.length_b   1.000
_cell.length_c   1.000
_cell.angle_alpha   90.00
_cell.angle_beta   90.00
_cell.angle_gamma   90.00
#
_symmetry.space_group_name_H-M   'P 1'
#
loop_
_entity.id
_entity.type
_entity.pdbx_description
1 polymer ?
#
loop_
_entity_poly.entity_id
_entity_poly.type
_entity_poly.pdbx_seq_one_letter_code
_entity_poly.pdbx_strand_id
1 'polypeptide(L)'
;MAARETGALKEAKDKLEKKVEELTWRLELVEKRMRKLKGRKLQSYKVKLDEAHEAMTKEIKGARIAIEQAPPITKEVLVEENSMLELLTTRNKELEVKENIEFLLETNLSVLESENKVLRQQTLLGSTNEDLSERKITTLESDNDLLRNQQKTDCQPIDSSEVIKPPSENELVHDQQAIVHQPTVTFELTKPITAKDLEQWCSKTIEQLAGTAWEQLQHIRHAVKFLVLHQKSQKTLEEIRNEICPVLSVPQIYRIGTMFWDDKYGGAKGLSQEVNEESYRDIIGL
;
A
#
# COMPACT_ATOMS: atom_id res chain seq x y z
N MET A 1 97.96 2.73 -26.48
CA MET A 1 96.58 3.22 -26.72
C MET A 1 95.65 2.89 -25.55
N ALA A 2 95.66 1.65 -25.03
CA ALA A 2 94.81 1.21 -23.91
C ALA A 2 94.75 2.14 -22.67
N ALA A 3 95.87 2.67 -22.17
CA ALA A 3 95.87 3.53 -20.98
C ALA A 3 95.14 4.89 -21.16
N ARG A 4 95.06 5.41 -22.39
CA ARG A 4 94.35 6.67 -22.69
C ARG A 4 92.84 6.47 -22.74
N GLU A 5 92.40 5.32 -23.29
CA GLU A 5 91.00 4.95 -23.35
C GLU A 5 90.41 4.67 -21.96
N THR A 6 91.19 4.07 -21.06
CA THR A 6 90.78 3.88 -19.65
C THR A 6 90.57 5.21 -18.93
N GLY A 7 91.39 6.23 -19.23
CA GLY A 7 91.24 7.58 -18.67
C GLY A 7 89.98 8.29 -19.18
N ALA A 8 89.72 8.23 -20.48
CA ALA A 8 88.53 8.85 -21.10
C ALA A 8 87.22 8.21 -20.59
N LEU A 9 87.20 6.88 -20.40
CA LEU A 9 86.03 6.19 -19.86
C LEU A 9 85.77 6.57 -18.40
N LYS A 10 86.82 6.74 -17.59
CA LYS A 10 86.70 7.19 -16.20
C LYS A 10 86.13 8.61 -16.12
N GLU A 11 86.62 9.52 -16.96
CA GLU A 11 86.09 10.90 -17.01
C GLU A 11 84.63 10.94 -17.47
N ALA A 12 84.26 10.12 -18.46
CA ALA A 12 82.87 10.00 -18.90
C ALA A 12 81.96 9.45 -17.79
N LYS A 13 82.45 8.45 -17.03
CA LYS A 13 81.74 7.91 -15.86
C LYS A 13 81.56 8.97 -14.78
N ASP A 14 82.62 9.67 -14.38
CA ASP A 14 82.57 10.70 -13.34
C ASP A 14 81.62 11.84 -13.75
N LYS A 15 81.55 12.17 -15.04
CA LYS A 15 80.63 13.17 -15.59
C LYS A 15 79.18 12.70 -15.58
N LEU A 16 78.95 11.42 -15.90
CA LEU A 16 77.62 10.81 -15.82
C LEU A 16 77.14 10.74 -14.37
N GLU A 17 78.02 10.38 -13.44
CA GLU A 17 77.72 10.30 -12.00
C GLU A 17 77.30 11.66 -11.46
N LYS A 18 78.05 12.72 -11.75
CA LYS A 18 77.66 14.11 -11.44
C LYS A 18 76.31 14.50 -12.05
N LYS A 19 76.02 14.04 -13.27
CA LYS A 19 74.73 14.31 -13.94
C LYS A 19 73.59 13.57 -13.28
N VAL A 20 73.79 12.33 -12.84
CA VAL A 20 72.80 11.56 -12.09
C VAL A 20 72.53 12.20 -10.75
N GLU A 21 73.56 12.64 -10.02
CA GLU A 21 73.39 13.38 -8.75
C GLU A 21 72.62 14.70 -8.95
N GLU A 22 72.98 15.49 -9.97
CA GLU A 22 72.28 16.73 -10.32
C GLU A 22 70.80 16.49 -10.64
N LEU A 23 70.50 15.48 -11.46
CA LEU A 23 69.12 15.14 -11.85
C LEU A 23 68.32 14.59 -10.67
N THR A 24 68.93 13.77 -9.81
CA THR A 24 68.31 13.25 -8.60
C THR A 24 67.91 14.40 -7.68
N TRP A 25 68.81 15.35 -7.46
CA TRP A 25 68.52 16.54 -6.64
C TRP A 25 67.42 17.42 -7.24
N ARG A 26 67.42 17.60 -8.57
CA ARG A 26 66.36 18.35 -9.27
C ARG A 26 65.00 17.68 -9.15
N LEU A 27 64.95 16.36 -9.30
CA LEU A 27 63.72 15.59 -9.16
C LEU A 27 63.14 15.76 -7.76
N GLU A 28 63.95 15.57 -6.72
CA GLU A 28 63.52 15.70 -5.32
C GLU A 28 62.99 17.11 -5.01
N LEU A 29 63.63 18.15 -5.53
CA LEU A 29 63.16 19.53 -5.39
C LEU A 29 61.80 19.75 -6.06
N VAL A 30 61.61 19.25 -7.28
CA VAL A 30 60.33 19.34 -8.00
C VAL A 30 59.24 18.60 -7.25
N GLU A 31 59.51 17.40 -6.75
CA GLU A 31 58.54 16.63 -5.95
C GLU A 31 58.16 17.37 -4.65
N LYS A 32 59.13 17.97 -3.97
CA LYS A 32 58.88 18.78 -2.77
C LYS A 32 58.00 19.99 -3.08
N ARG A 33 58.24 20.68 -4.20
CA ARG A 33 57.41 21.80 -4.67
C ARG A 33 56.00 21.34 -5.05
N MET A 34 55.87 20.20 -5.73
CA MET A 34 54.57 19.61 -6.09
C MET A 34 53.76 19.22 -4.86
N ARG A 35 54.37 18.58 -3.86
CA ARG A 35 53.72 18.26 -2.57
C ARG A 35 53.23 19.53 -1.87
N LYS A 36 54.06 20.59 -1.80
CA LYS A 36 53.66 21.88 -1.21
C LYS A 36 52.52 22.55 -1.98
N LEU A 37 52.56 22.56 -3.31
CA LEU A 37 51.49 23.13 -4.14
C LEU A 37 50.18 22.36 -3.98
N LYS A 38 50.22 21.02 -4.01
CA LYS A 38 49.06 20.16 -3.74
C LYS A 38 48.49 20.44 -2.35
N GLY A 39 49.34 20.55 -1.32
CA GLY A 39 48.94 20.91 0.04
C GLY A 39 48.27 22.29 0.12
N ARG A 40 48.84 23.32 -0.54
CA ARG A 40 48.25 24.66 -0.60
C ARG A 40 46.89 24.68 -1.30
N LYS A 41 46.75 23.96 -2.42
CA LYS A 41 45.47 23.84 -3.14
C LYS A 41 44.43 23.16 -2.25
N LEU A 42 44.78 22.04 -1.62
CA LEU A 42 43.90 21.33 -0.71
C LEU A 42 43.48 22.21 0.47
N GLN A 43 44.42 22.94 1.07
CA GLN A 43 44.13 23.88 2.15
C GLN A 43 43.21 25.02 1.68
N SER A 44 43.41 25.55 0.47
CA SER A 44 42.54 26.58 -0.11
C SER A 44 41.12 26.08 -0.32
N TYR A 45 40.94 24.84 -0.82
CA TYR A 45 39.60 24.26 -0.96
C TYR A 45 38.94 24.00 0.40
N LYS A 46 39.70 23.55 1.41
CA LYS A 46 39.19 23.38 2.78
C LYS A 46 38.67 24.69 3.35
N VAL A 47 39.45 25.77 3.28
CA VAL A 47 39.04 27.09 3.78
C VAL A 47 37.77 27.59 3.08
N LYS A 48 37.70 27.46 1.74
CA LYS A 48 36.50 27.85 0.98
C LYS A 48 35.26 27.03 1.37
N LEU A 49 35.45 25.76 1.69
CA LEU A 49 34.38 24.87 2.13
C LEU A 49 33.88 25.29 3.52
N ASP A 50 34.79 25.54 4.46
CA ASP A 50 34.46 26.00 5.81
C ASP A 50 33.74 27.37 5.78
N GLU A 51 34.21 28.31 4.94
CA GLU A 51 33.56 29.61 4.71
C GLU A 51 32.14 29.47 4.15
N ALA A 52 31.93 28.57 3.18
CA ALA A 52 30.62 28.30 2.61
C ALA A 52 29.66 27.67 3.64
N HIS A 53 30.17 26.75 4.47
CA HIS A 53 29.39 26.15 5.55
C HIS A 53 28.97 27.17 6.61
N GLU A 54 29.87 28.08 6.98
CA GLU A 54 29.55 29.16 7.92
C GLU A 54 28.49 30.12 7.34
N ALA A 55 28.63 30.50 6.06
CA ALA A 55 27.66 31.35 5.37
C ALA A 55 26.26 30.70 5.32
N MET A 56 26.18 29.44 4.92
CA MET A 56 24.92 28.68 4.87
C MET A 56 24.29 28.56 6.27
N THR A 57 25.11 28.32 7.29
CA THR A 57 24.64 28.26 8.68
C THR A 57 24.05 29.59 9.14
N LYS A 58 24.67 30.71 8.73
CA LYS A 58 24.17 32.06 9.03
C LYS A 58 22.86 32.36 8.31
N GLU A 59 22.72 31.98 7.04
CA GLU A 59 21.48 32.12 6.28
C GLU A 59 20.33 31.30 6.91
N ILE A 60 20.58 30.04 7.27
CA ILE A 60 19.60 29.17 7.94
C ILE A 60 19.16 29.79 9.27
N LYS A 61 20.11 30.26 10.10
CA LYS A 61 19.79 30.94 11.36
C LYS A 61 18.96 32.19 11.13
N GLY A 62 19.29 32.99 10.11
CA GLY A 62 18.54 34.18 9.73
C GLY A 62 17.11 33.87 9.29
N ALA A 63 16.94 32.87 8.41
CA ALA A 63 15.62 32.41 7.97
C ALA A 63 14.77 31.89 9.13
N ARG A 64 15.37 31.14 10.07
CA ARG A 64 14.67 30.65 11.27
C ARG A 64 14.14 31.80 12.14
N ILE A 65 14.97 32.81 12.38
CA ILE A 65 14.58 33.99 13.16
C ILE A 65 13.48 34.76 12.43
N ALA A 66 13.57 34.92 11.10
CA ALA A 66 12.54 35.58 10.31
C ALA A 66 11.19 34.84 10.35
N ILE A 67 11.20 33.51 10.39
CA ILE A 67 10.00 32.68 10.58
C ILE A 67 9.43 32.86 12.00
N GLU A 68 10.29 32.86 13.02
CA GLU A 68 9.87 33.02 14.41
C GLU A 68 9.31 34.42 14.71
N GLN A 69 9.87 35.44 14.07
CA GLN A 69 9.41 36.84 14.20
C GLN A 69 8.24 37.18 13.27
N ALA A 70 7.88 36.29 12.34
CA ALA A 70 6.70 36.49 11.51
C ALA A 70 5.45 36.53 12.41
N PRO A 71 4.53 37.49 12.19
CA PRO A 71 3.30 37.54 12.96
C PRO A 71 2.58 36.19 12.86
N PRO A 72 1.98 35.69 13.96
CA PRO A 72 1.31 34.40 13.93
C PRO A 72 0.24 34.44 12.86
N ILE A 73 0.39 33.59 11.85
CA ILE A 73 -0.68 33.27 10.90
C ILE A 73 -1.86 32.86 11.77
N THR A 74 -2.97 33.57 11.61
CA THR A 74 -4.26 33.33 12.27
C THR A 74 -4.54 31.83 12.33
N LYS A 75 -4.80 31.34 13.55
CA LYS A 75 -4.99 29.93 13.93
C LYS A 75 -6.24 29.26 13.33
N GLU A 76 -6.74 29.71 12.18
CA GLU A 76 -7.94 29.13 11.56
C GLU A 76 -7.57 27.94 10.66
N VAL A 77 -6.40 27.93 9.99
CA VAL A 77 -6.09 26.88 9.00
C VAL A 77 -5.49 25.59 9.59
N LEU A 78 -4.96 25.59 10.82
CA LEU A 78 -4.31 24.40 11.43
C LEU A 78 -5.18 23.61 12.42
N VAL A 79 -6.30 24.17 12.88
CA VAL A 79 -7.22 23.46 13.80
C VAL A 79 -8.14 22.52 13.02
N GLU A 80 -8.59 22.92 11.83
CA GLU A 80 -9.43 22.07 10.98
C GLU A 80 -8.71 20.80 10.51
N GLU A 81 -7.43 20.86 10.18
CA GLU A 81 -6.73 19.71 9.60
C GLU A 81 -6.50 18.58 10.64
N ASN A 82 -6.19 18.94 11.89
CA ASN A 82 -6.11 17.98 13.00
C ASN A 82 -7.50 17.48 13.42
N SER A 83 -8.52 18.34 13.41
CA SER A 83 -9.90 17.95 13.72
C SER A 83 -10.49 17.01 12.66
N MET A 84 -10.20 17.27 11.39
CA MET A 84 -10.59 16.41 10.27
C MET A 84 -9.88 15.06 10.34
N LEU A 85 -8.59 15.02 10.69
CA LEU A 85 -7.87 13.77 10.88
C LEU A 85 -8.49 12.95 12.02
N GLU A 86 -8.84 13.57 13.15
CA GLU A 86 -9.50 12.92 14.27
C GLU A 86 -10.91 12.40 13.92
N LEU A 87 -11.69 13.19 13.17
CA LEU A 87 -13.00 12.80 12.66
C LEU A 87 -12.90 11.61 11.68
N LEU A 88 -11.96 11.65 10.74
CA LEU A 88 -11.71 10.55 9.80
C LEU A 88 -11.24 9.28 10.52
N THR A 89 -10.39 9.44 11.54
CA THR A 89 -9.93 8.31 12.35
C THR A 89 -11.09 7.67 13.13
N THR A 90 -11.99 8.49 13.66
CA THR A 90 -13.20 8.02 14.36
C THR A 90 -14.17 7.34 13.39
N ARG A 91 -14.42 7.96 12.23
CA ARG A 91 -15.25 7.41 11.14
C ARG A 91 -14.75 6.05 10.67
N ASN A 92 -13.44 5.88 10.50
CA ASN A 92 -12.85 4.62 10.06
C ASN A 92 -13.03 3.51 11.10
N LYS A 93 -12.91 3.82 12.39
CA LYS A 93 -13.20 2.86 13.47
C LYS A 93 -14.69 2.48 13.52
N GLU A 94 -15.59 3.44 13.31
CA GLU A 94 -17.03 3.15 13.23
C GLU A 94 -17.37 2.24 12.04
N LEU A 95 -16.74 2.48 10.89
CA LEU A 95 -16.93 1.67 9.69
C LEU A 95 -16.41 0.24 9.89
N GLU A 96 -15.26 0.07 10.54
CA GLU A 96 -14.72 -1.25 10.90
C GLU A 96 -15.68 -2.03 11.82
N VAL A 97 -16.25 -1.36 12.82
CA VAL A 97 -17.27 -1.99 13.69
C VAL A 97 -18.53 -2.35 12.89
N LYS A 98 -18.96 -1.47 11.98
CA LYS A 98 -20.15 -1.72 11.15
C LYS A 98 -19.95 -2.92 10.23
N GLU A 99 -18.81 -3.02 9.57
CA GLU A 99 -18.46 -4.13 8.69
C GLU A 99 -18.44 -5.46 9.47
N ASN A 100 -17.86 -5.47 10.68
CA ASN A 100 -17.87 -6.64 11.55
C ASN A 100 -19.29 -7.07 11.97
N ILE A 101 -20.17 -6.12 12.28
CA ILE A 101 -21.58 -6.41 12.60
C ILE A 101 -22.30 -6.99 11.39
N GLU A 102 -22.12 -6.39 10.22
CA GLU A 102 -22.74 -6.85 8.97
C GLU A 102 -22.29 -8.28 8.62
N PHE A 103 -20.99 -8.56 8.74
CA PHE A 103 -20.44 -9.91 8.58
C PHE A 103 -21.05 -10.92 9.56
N LEU A 104 -21.20 -10.54 10.83
CA LEU A 104 -21.80 -11.40 11.84
C LEU A 104 -23.29 -11.66 11.56
N LEU A 105 -24.03 -10.64 11.12
CA LEU A 105 -25.43 -10.78 10.72
C LEU A 105 -25.59 -11.71 9.52
N GLU A 106 -24.76 -11.55 8.49
CA GLU A 106 -24.79 -12.42 7.30
C GLU A 106 -24.49 -13.88 7.68
N THR A 107 -23.50 -14.09 8.54
CA THR A 107 -23.16 -15.43 9.05
C THR A 107 -24.33 -16.04 9.82
N ASN A 108 -24.96 -15.28 10.72
CA ASN A 108 -26.11 -15.77 11.48
C ASN A 108 -27.32 -16.05 10.59
N LEU A 109 -27.59 -15.22 9.57
CA LEU A 109 -28.67 -15.46 8.61
C LEU A 109 -28.45 -16.77 7.84
N SER A 110 -27.22 -17.02 7.37
CA SER A 110 -26.87 -18.28 6.70
C SER A 110 -27.05 -19.49 7.61
N VAL A 111 -26.66 -19.39 8.89
CA VAL A 111 -26.89 -20.45 9.88
C VAL A 111 -28.39 -20.70 10.07
N LEU A 112 -29.19 -19.66 10.31
CA LEU A 112 -30.64 -19.79 10.48
C LEU A 112 -31.35 -20.34 9.25
N GLU A 113 -30.89 -19.98 8.05
CA GLU A 113 -31.42 -20.53 6.80
C GLU A 113 -31.12 -22.02 6.69
N SER A 114 -29.90 -22.44 7.05
CA SER A 114 -29.50 -23.85 7.08
C SER A 114 -30.31 -24.65 8.10
N GLU A 115 -30.53 -24.11 9.31
CA GLU A 115 -31.34 -24.75 10.35
C GLU A 115 -32.80 -24.87 9.91
N ASN A 116 -33.38 -23.81 9.32
CA ASN A 116 -34.73 -23.87 8.75
C ASN A 116 -34.84 -24.91 7.63
N LYS A 117 -33.81 -25.06 6.80
CA LYS A 117 -33.78 -26.09 5.75
C LYS A 117 -33.74 -27.49 6.36
N VAL A 118 -32.99 -27.70 7.44
CA VAL A 118 -32.95 -28.98 8.17
C VAL A 118 -34.31 -29.27 8.82
N LEU A 119 -34.92 -28.30 9.49
CA LEU A 119 -36.25 -28.46 10.09
C LEU A 119 -37.30 -28.84 9.05
N ARG A 120 -37.32 -28.17 7.89
CA ARG A 120 -38.22 -28.52 6.77
C ARG A 120 -38.00 -29.95 6.27
N GLN A 121 -36.76 -30.41 6.18
CA GLN A 121 -36.45 -31.80 5.81
C GLN A 121 -36.93 -32.80 6.87
N GLN A 122 -36.76 -32.48 8.16
CA GLN A 122 -37.23 -33.33 9.26
C GLN A 122 -38.75 -33.46 9.29
N THR A 123 -39.50 -32.37 9.09
CA THR A 123 -40.98 -32.42 9.01
C THR A 123 -41.45 -33.29 7.85
N LEU A 124 -40.81 -33.18 6.68
CA LEU A 124 -41.15 -33.99 5.52
C LEU A 124 -40.88 -35.49 5.74
N LEU A 125 -39.77 -35.83 6.39
CA LEU A 125 -39.50 -37.22 6.78
C LEU A 125 -40.47 -37.72 7.86
N GLY A 126 -40.85 -36.85 8.80
CA GLY A 126 -41.88 -37.13 9.80
C GLY A 126 -43.22 -37.54 9.18
N SER A 127 -43.73 -36.76 8.23
CA SER A 127 -45.01 -37.06 7.56
C SER A 127 -44.94 -38.36 6.75
N THR A 128 -43.83 -38.67 6.08
CA THR A 128 -43.71 -39.94 5.34
C THR A 128 -43.72 -41.17 6.25
N ASN A 129 -43.20 -41.04 7.47
CA ASN A 129 -43.24 -42.11 8.46
C ASN A 129 -44.63 -42.23 9.09
N GLU A 130 -45.32 -41.12 9.31
CA GLU A 130 -46.70 -41.08 9.77
C GLU A 130 -47.63 -41.71 8.73
N ASP A 131 -47.55 -41.30 7.45
CA ASP A 131 -48.27 -41.89 6.32
C ASP A 131 -48.01 -43.40 6.16
N LEU A 132 -46.75 -43.85 6.34
CA LEU A 132 -46.39 -45.25 6.28
C LEU A 132 -46.94 -46.04 7.47
N SER A 133 -46.99 -45.41 8.64
CA SER A 133 -47.55 -46.00 9.87
C SER A 133 -49.08 -46.08 9.82
N GLU A 134 -49.75 -45.04 9.31
CA GLU A 134 -51.20 -45.02 9.08
C GLU A 134 -51.60 -46.10 8.08
N ARG A 135 -50.89 -46.23 6.96
CA ARG A 135 -51.13 -47.32 6.00
C ARG A 135 -50.96 -48.71 6.61
N LYS A 136 -49.96 -48.88 7.49
CA LYS A 136 -49.78 -50.14 8.22
C LYS A 136 -50.94 -50.41 9.18
N ILE A 137 -51.42 -49.38 9.87
CA ILE A 137 -52.58 -49.48 10.77
C ILE A 137 -53.83 -49.86 9.99
N THR A 138 -54.14 -49.19 8.88
CA THR A 138 -55.30 -49.54 8.04
C THR A 138 -55.22 -50.96 7.49
N THR A 139 -54.01 -51.44 7.19
CA THR A 139 -53.80 -52.82 6.74
C THR A 139 -54.09 -53.81 7.87
N LEU A 140 -53.56 -53.56 9.07
CA LEU A 140 -53.77 -54.42 10.24
C LEU A 140 -55.22 -54.39 10.76
N GLU A 141 -55.91 -53.26 10.62
CA GLU A 141 -57.33 -53.12 10.96
C GLU A 141 -58.21 -53.95 10.02
N SER A 142 -57.95 -53.90 8.71
CA SER A 142 -58.66 -54.74 7.73
C SER A 142 -58.44 -56.23 8.00
N ASP A 143 -57.22 -56.64 8.38
CA ASP A 143 -56.93 -58.02 8.76
C ASP A 143 -57.64 -58.42 10.07
N ASN A 144 -57.74 -57.52 11.04
CA ASN A 144 -58.49 -57.73 12.28
C ASN A 144 -60.01 -57.83 12.06
N ASP A 145 -60.56 -57.02 11.17
CA ASP A 145 -61.97 -57.08 10.79
C ASP A 145 -62.30 -58.38 10.05
N LEU A 146 -61.37 -58.87 9.21
CA LEU A 146 -61.49 -60.19 8.59
C LEU A 146 -61.53 -61.30 9.66
N LEU A 147 -60.66 -61.22 10.67
CA LEU A 147 -60.64 -62.16 11.80
C LEU A 147 -61.90 -62.06 12.67
N ARG A 148 -62.45 -60.85 12.88
CA ARG A 148 -63.71 -60.62 13.60
C ARG A 148 -64.94 -61.13 12.84
N ASN A 149 -64.97 -60.97 11.52
CA ASN A 149 -66.05 -61.49 10.68
C ASN A 149 -66.02 -63.01 10.55
N GLN A 150 -64.87 -63.65 10.76
CA GLN A 150 -64.81 -65.10 10.98
C GLN A 150 -65.38 -65.53 12.35
N GLN A 151 -65.58 -64.61 13.30
CA GLN A 151 -65.94 -64.92 14.69
C GLN A 151 -67.32 -64.42 15.17
N LYS A 152 -68.17 -63.79 14.35
CA LYS A 152 -69.50 -63.32 14.80
C LYS A 152 -70.66 -63.56 13.81
N THR A 153 -71.32 -64.70 13.97
CA THR A 153 -72.78 -64.84 13.90
C THR A 153 -73.33 -64.68 15.32
N ASP A 154 -73.93 -63.52 15.65
CA ASP A 154 -75.15 -63.37 16.48
C ASP A 154 -75.30 -61.96 17.11
N CYS A 155 -76.51 -61.41 16.83
CA CYS A 155 -77.33 -60.42 17.55
C CYS A 155 -76.98 -58.91 17.63
N GLN A 156 -78.05 -58.13 17.42
CA GLN A 156 -78.29 -56.67 17.32
C GLN A 156 -79.02 -56.10 18.58
N PRO A 157 -79.60 -54.86 18.66
CA PRO A 157 -79.21 -53.47 18.28
C PRO A 157 -79.58 -52.40 19.39
N ILE A 158 -79.72 -51.10 19.01
CA ILE A 158 -80.44 -49.92 19.62
C ILE A 158 -79.47 -48.78 20.09
N ASP A 159 -79.61 -47.45 19.87
CA ASP A 159 -80.57 -46.50 19.23
C ASP A 159 -79.84 -45.20 18.77
N SER A 160 -80.58 -44.28 18.16
CA SER A 160 -80.18 -43.16 17.29
C SER A 160 -80.35 -41.74 17.89
N SER A 161 -80.01 -40.73 17.06
CA SER A 161 -80.38 -39.29 17.06
C SER A 161 -79.46 -38.29 17.79
N GLU A 162 -79.16 -37.07 17.31
CA GLU A 162 -79.52 -36.32 16.09
C GLU A 162 -78.61 -35.06 15.91
N VAL A 163 -78.74 -34.39 14.77
CA VAL A 163 -77.94 -33.30 14.16
C VAL A 163 -78.54 -31.90 14.50
N ILE A 164 -77.84 -30.74 14.41
CA ILE A 164 -77.96 -29.66 13.36
C ILE A 164 -77.12 -28.37 13.69
N LYS A 165 -76.74 -27.67 12.59
CA LYS A 165 -75.82 -26.55 12.16
C LYS A 165 -76.04 -25.05 12.66
N PRO A 166 -75.30 -23.99 12.17
CA PRO A 166 -74.85 -22.73 12.86
C PRO A 166 -75.55 -21.43 12.35
N PRO A 167 -75.12 -20.16 12.69
CA PRO A 167 -74.37 -19.30 11.73
C PRO A 167 -73.51 -18.13 12.35
N SER A 168 -73.12 -17.15 11.50
CA SER A 168 -72.02 -16.16 11.51
C SER A 168 -72.36 -14.68 11.86
N GLU A 169 -71.29 -13.87 12.02
CA GLU A 169 -71.07 -12.40 11.81
C GLU A 169 -71.58 -11.32 12.82
N ASN A 170 -70.66 -10.46 13.31
CA ASN A 170 -70.65 -8.98 13.19
C ASN A 170 -69.51 -8.23 13.97
N GLU A 171 -68.95 -7.20 13.27
CA GLU A 171 -68.28 -5.91 13.62
C GLU A 171 -67.64 -5.59 14.99
N LEU A 172 -66.48 -4.87 14.98
CA LEU A 172 -66.30 -3.52 15.59
C LEU A 172 -64.94 -2.82 15.25
N VAL A 173 -64.95 -1.48 15.29
CA VAL A 173 -63.94 -0.45 14.88
C VAL A 173 -63.50 0.42 16.08
N HIS A 174 -62.26 0.97 16.08
CA HIS A 174 -61.83 2.30 16.65
C HIS A 174 -60.29 2.49 16.49
N ASP A 175 -59.62 3.65 16.54
CA ASP A 175 -59.77 5.07 16.12
C ASP A 175 -58.41 5.80 16.43
N GLN A 176 -58.20 7.07 15.99
CA GLN A 176 -57.14 8.09 16.36
C GLN A 176 -55.90 8.29 15.42
N GLN A 177 -55.25 9.47 15.24
CA GLN A 177 -55.60 10.92 15.26
C GLN A 177 -54.41 11.79 14.74
N ALA A 178 -54.73 12.88 14.03
CA ALA A 178 -54.06 14.19 13.74
C ALA A 178 -52.52 14.47 13.82
N ILE A 179 -52.00 15.22 12.82
CA ILE A 179 -50.75 16.02 12.90
C ILE A 179 -50.97 17.44 12.31
N VAL A 180 -50.38 18.43 13.02
CA VAL A 180 -50.48 19.90 12.93
C VAL A 180 -49.55 20.52 11.88
N HIS A 181 -49.95 21.64 11.26
CA HIS A 181 -49.10 22.52 10.45
C HIS A 181 -48.42 23.63 11.27
N GLN A 182 -47.17 23.97 10.91
CA GLN A 182 -46.58 25.30 11.13
C GLN A 182 -45.77 25.77 9.90
N PRO A 183 -45.69 27.08 9.63
CA PRO A 183 -44.90 27.65 8.53
C PRO A 183 -43.54 28.17 9.01
N THR A 184 -42.49 28.01 8.19
CA THR A 184 -41.20 28.67 8.43
C THR A 184 -40.78 29.51 7.22
N VAL A 185 -40.47 30.77 7.53
CA VAL A 185 -40.10 31.86 6.63
C VAL A 185 -38.70 31.64 6.04
N THR A 186 -38.57 31.92 4.75
CA THR A 186 -37.34 31.95 3.96
C THR A 186 -36.46 33.15 4.31
N PHE A 187 -35.17 32.93 4.54
CA PHE A 187 -34.14 33.97 4.52
C PHE A 187 -33.14 33.62 3.43
N GLU A 188 -33.02 34.48 2.41
CA GLU A 188 -32.05 34.31 1.34
C GLU A 188 -30.63 34.54 1.88
N LEU A 189 -29.83 33.47 1.92
CA LEU A 189 -28.39 33.55 2.02
C LEU A 189 -27.81 32.74 0.87
N THR A 190 -27.01 33.44 0.04
CA THR A 190 -25.99 32.95 -0.91
C THR A 190 -25.99 31.46 -1.16
N LYS A 191 -26.26 31.06 -2.43
CA LYS A 191 -26.28 29.67 -2.90
C LYS A 191 -25.24 28.83 -2.15
N PRO A 192 -25.67 27.88 -1.29
CA PRO A 192 -24.73 27.02 -0.60
C PRO A 192 -23.97 26.24 -1.67
N ILE A 193 -22.64 26.18 -1.54
CA ILE A 193 -21.81 25.27 -2.33
C ILE A 193 -22.43 23.90 -2.11
N THR A 194 -23.03 23.35 -3.16
CA THR A 194 -23.74 22.07 -3.02
C THR A 194 -22.71 20.97 -2.87
N ALA A 195 -23.08 19.87 -2.21
CA ALA A 195 -22.20 18.70 -2.09
C ALA A 195 -21.64 18.25 -3.45
N LYS A 196 -22.43 18.44 -4.51
CA LYS A 196 -22.04 18.17 -5.90
C LYS A 196 -20.96 19.11 -6.43
N ASP A 197 -21.02 20.40 -6.09
CA ASP A 197 -20.00 21.38 -6.49
C ASP A 197 -18.67 21.10 -5.78
N LEU A 198 -18.74 20.67 -4.51
CA LEU A 198 -17.56 20.28 -3.74
C LEU A 198 -16.96 18.96 -4.26
N GLU A 199 -17.78 17.95 -4.57
CA GLU A 199 -17.33 16.69 -5.16
C GLU A 199 -16.65 16.89 -6.52
N GLN A 200 -17.20 17.78 -7.35
CA GLN A 200 -16.61 18.11 -8.65
C GLN A 200 -15.28 18.85 -8.50
N TRP A 201 -15.19 19.78 -7.53
CA TRP A 201 -13.93 20.46 -7.22
C TRP A 201 -12.90 19.52 -6.61
N CYS A 202 -13.30 18.62 -5.71
CA CYS A 202 -12.43 17.58 -5.14
C CYS A 202 -11.92 16.63 -6.22
N SER A 203 -12.77 16.14 -7.11
CA SER A 203 -12.34 15.24 -8.20
C SER A 203 -11.34 15.92 -9.13
N LYS A 204 -11.61 17.18 -9.50
CA LYS A 204 -10.72 17.97 -10.37
C LYS A 204 -9.40 18.32 -9.68
N THR A 205 -9.45 18.69 -8.40
CA THR A 205 -8.26 19.00 -7.61
C THR A 205 -7.46 17.75 -7.30
N ILE A 206 -8.10 16.61 -7.00
CA ILE A 206 -7.43 15.31 -6.83
C ILE A 206 -6.76 14.89 -8.13
N GLU A 207 -7.40 15.03 -9.29
CA GLU A 207 -6.76 14.68 -10.57
C GLU A 207 -5.54 15.57 -10.87
N GLN A 208 -5.62 16.87 -10.58
CA GLN A 208 -4.52 17.82 -10.76
C GLN A 208 -3.39 17.65 -9.73
N LEU A 209 -3.73 17.42 -8.46
CA LEU A 209 -2.78 17.27 -7.36
C LEU A 209 -2.16 15.87 -7.35
N ALA A 210 -2.95 14.83 -7.63
CA ALA A 210 -2.45 13.47 -7.81
C ALA A 210 -1.61 13.37 -9.08
N GLY A 211 -2.02 14.00 -10.19
CA GLY A 211 -1.20 14.05 -11.42
C GLY A 211 0.16 14.69 -11.17
N THR A 212 0.18 15.87 -10.53
CA THR A 212 1.44 16.60 -10.22
C THR A 212 2.31 15.88 -9.21
N ALA A 213 1.75 15.33 -8.12
CA ALA A 213 2.51 14.56 -7.14
C ALA A 213 3.02 13.21 -7.72
N TRP A 214 2.24 12.57 -8.59
CA TRP A 214 2.61 11.33 -9.28
C TRP A 214 3.77 11.52 -10.27
N GLU A 215 3.79 12.66 -10.98
CA GLU A 215 4.91 13.07 -11.84
C GLU A 215 6.13 13.47 -11.01
N GLN A 216 5.97 14.15 -9.88
CA GLN A 216 7.09 14.48 -8.99
C GLN A 216 7.75 13.22 -8.39
N LEU A 217 6.96 12.21 -8.05
CA LEU A 217 7.44 10.93 -7.51
C LEU A 217 7.95 9.95 -8.57
N GLN A 218 7.99 10.34 -9.85
CA GLN A 218 8.36 9.43 -10.93
C GLN A 218 9.76 8.81 -10.75
N HIS A 219 10.76 9.56 -10.28
CA HIS A 219 12.11 9.03 -10.07
C HIS A 219 12.13 7.94 -8.98
N ILE A 220 11.39 8.15 -7.89
CA ILE A 220 11.27 7.17 -6.80
C ILE A 220 10.51 5.94 -7.28
N ARG A 221 9.41 6.12 -8.03
CA ARG A 221 8.64 5.01 -8.60
C ARG A 221 9.47 4.14 -9.53
N HIS A 222 10.28 4.74 -10.41
CA HIS A 222 11.18 4.01 -11.28
C HIS A 222 12.31 3.32 -10.49
N ALA A 223 12.82 3.95 -9.43
CA ALA A 223 13.81 3.32 -8.54
C ALA A 223 13.22 2.11 -7.79
N VAL A 224 11.97 2.19 -7.32
CA VAL A 224 11.29 1.05 -6.69
C VAL A 224 11.02 -0.05 -7.72
N LYS A 225 10.55 0.30 -8.93
CA LYS A 225 10.35 -0.66 -10.03
C LYS A 225 11.66 -1.38 -10.39
N PHE A 226 12.76 -0.65 -10.42
CA PHE A 226 14.10 -1.21 -10.58
C PHE A 226 14.45 -2.18 -9.44
N LEU A 227 14.26 -1.77 -8.18
CA LEU A 227 14.61 -2.59 -7.01
C LEU A 227 13.78 -3.87 -6.91
N VAL A 228 12.50 -3.83 -7.29
CA VAL A 228 11.59 -4.98 -7.24
C VAL A 228 11.80 -5.93 -8.41
N LEU A 229 12.52 -5.52 -9.46
CA LEU A 229 12.81 -6.37 -10.61
C LEU A 229 13.58 -7.63 -10.22
N HIS A 230 13.04 -8.79 -10.57
CA HIS A 230 13.70 -10.09 -10.43
C HIS A 230 14.68 -10.32 -11.60
N GLN A 231 15.80 -11.01 -11.34
CA GLN A 231 16.84 -11.35 -12.34
C GLN A 231 17.58 -10.16 -12.98
N LYS A 232 17.94 -9.15 -12.17
CA LYS A 232 18.74 -7.98 -12.61
C LYS A 232 20.12 -8.33 -13.21
N SER A 233 20.64 -9.53 -12.91
CA SER A 233 21.91 -10.04 -13.43
C SER A 233 21.86 -10.52 -14.89
N GLN A 234 20.66 -10.68 -15.46
CA GLN A 234 20.45 -11.16 -16.83
C GLN A 234 20.08 -10.05 -17.82
N LYS A 235 20.01 -8.79 -17.37
CA LYS A 235 19.66 -7.64 -18.21
C LYS A 235 20.86 -6.75 -18.48
N THR A 236 20.91 -6.23 -19.70
CA THR A 236 21.94 -5.29 -20.15
C THR A 236 21.66 -3.86 -19.64
N LEU A 237 22.69 -3.00 -19.64
CA LEU A 237 22.53 -1.61 -19.21
C LEU A 237 21.50 -0.86 -20.07
N GLU A 238 21.48 -1.15 -21.36
CA GLU A 238 20.55 -0.56 -22.33
C GLU A 238 19.10 -0.98 -22.09
N GLU A 239 18.84 -2.27 -21.79
CA GLU A 239 17.49 -2.73 -21.42
C GLU A 239 17.03 -2.11 -20.10
N ILE A 240 17.94 -1.97 -19.12
CA ILE A 240 17.63 -1.34 -17.82
C ILE A 240 17.29 0.15 -18.02
N ARG A 241 18.09 0.86 -18.83
CA ARG A 241 17.89 2.29 -19.11
C ARG A 241 16.61 2.51 -19.90
N ASN A 242 16.39 1.76 -20.97
CA ASN A 242 15.35 2.08 -21.94
C ASN A 242 13.99 1.47 -21.56
N GLU A 243 13.95 0.28 -20.96
CA GLU A 243 12.68 -0.44 -20.70
C GLU A 243 12.20 -0.34 -19.25
N ILE A 244 13.12 -0.19 -18.29
CA ILE A 244 12.79 -0.33 -16.86
C ILE A 244 12.79 1.02 -16.16
N CYS A 245 13.81 1.86 -16.44
CA CYS A 245 14.05 3.11 -15.70
C CYS A 245 14.51 4.27 -16.61
N PRO A 246 13.76 4.67 -17.65
CA PRO A 246 14.17 5.74 -18.58
C PRO A 246 14.35 7.10 -17.91
N VAL A 247 13.80 7.27 -16.70
CA VAL A 247 13.81 8.51 -15.93
C VAL A 247 15.01 8.58 -14.97
N LEU A 248 15.80 7.52 -14.82
CA LEU A 248 17.00 7.49 -13.98
C LEU A 248 18.26 7.56 -14.83
N SER A 249 19.22 8.38 -14.38
CA SER A 249 20.53 8.49 -15.03
C SER A 249 21.42 7.28 -14.73
N VAL A 250 22.39 6.99 -15.62
CA VAL A 250 23.38 5.90 -15.44
C VAL A 250 24.08 5.95 -14.08
N PRO A 251 24.52 7.12 -13.54
CA PRO A 251 25.06 7.20 -12.19
C PRO A 251 24.07 6.83 -11.08
N GLN A 252 22.78 7.18 -11.23
CA GLN A 252 21.75 6.83 -10.26
C GLN A 252 21.45 5.34 -10.28
N ILE A 253 21.34 4.74 -11.47
CA ILE A 253 21.15 3.30 -11.66
C ILE A 253 22.34 2.54 -11.04
N TYR A 254 23.56 2.94 -11.38
CA TYR A 254 24.79 2.38 -10.84
C TYR A 254 24.84 2.44 -9.30
N ARG A 255 24.51 3.62 -8.73
CA ARG A 255 24.52 3.81 -7.27
C ARG A 255 23.45 3.00 -6.55
N ILE A 256 22.22 2.93 -7.09
CA ILE A 256 21.13 2.14 -6.49
C ILE A 256 21.44 0.65 -6.61
N GLY A 257 21.88 0.19 -7.78
CA GLY A 257 22.15 -1.23 -8.05
C GLY A 257 23.34 -1.81 -7.30
N THR A 258 24.33 -0.99 -6.94
CA THR A 258 25.50 -1.41 -6.15
C THR A 258 25.34 -1.21 -4.65
N MET A 259 24.40 -0.38 -4.20
CA MET A 259 24.05 -0.23 -2.78
C MET A 259 23.02 -1.26 -2.29
N PHE A 260 22.28 -1.91 -3.20
CA PHE A 260 21.28 -2.91 -2.84
C PHE A 260 21.89 -4.33 -2.82
N TRP A 261 21.74 -5.00 -1.68
CA TRP A 261 22.19 -6.38 -1.45
C TRP A 261 20.96 -7.27 -1.26
N ASP A 262 20.80 -8.30 -2.09
CA ASP A 262 19.69 -9.24 -1.97
C ASP A 262 20.11 -10.42 -1.07
N ASP A 263 19.74 -10.33 0.21
CA ASP A 263 20.06 -11.34 1.23
C ASP A 263 19.36 -12.68 0.98
N LYS A 264 18.32 -12.73 0.12
CA LYS A 264 17.56 -13.98 -0.13
C LYS A 264 18.22 -14.95 -1.09
N TYR A 265 19.24 -14.53 -1.85
CA TYR A 265 19.91 -15.36 -2.87
C TYR A 265 21.45 -15.36 -2.75
N GLY A 266 21.96 -15.36 -1.52
CA GLY A 266 23.38 -15.67 -1.27
C GLY A 266 24.37 -14.56 -1.65
N GLY A 267 24.02 -13.29 -1.43
CA GLY A 267 24.97 -12.17 -1.58
C GLY A 267 25.40 -11.88 -3.03
N ALA A 268 24.62 -12.35 -4.02
CA ALA A 268 24.87 -12.03 -5.42
C ALA A 268 24.64 -10.53 -5.68
N LYS A 269 25.60 -9.89 -6.36
CA LYS A 269 25.55 -8.49 -6.76
C LYS A 269 24.21 -8.19 -7.45
N GLY A 270 23.54 -7.12 -7.03
CA GLY A 270 22.24 -6.69 -7.57
C GLY A 270 22.26 -6.31 -9.06
N LEU A 271 23.43 -6.23 -9.70
CA LEU A 271 23.63 -6.00 -11.13
C LEU A 271 24.68 -6.97 -11.68
N SER A 272 24.58 -7.31 -12.97
CA SER A 272 25.64 -8.06 -13.66
C SER A 272 26.97 -7.31 -13.58
N GLN A 273 28.07 -8.04 -13.54
CA GLN A 273 29.41 -7.44 -13.52
C GLN A 273 29.66 -6.61 -14.79
N GLU A 274 29.15 -7.06 -15.93
CA GLU A 274 29.21 -6.34 -17.21
C GLU A 274 28.50 -4.98 -17.13
N VAL A 275 27.30 -4.94 -16.54
CA VAL A 275 26.52 -3.69 -16.36
C VAL A 275 27.23 -2.71 -15.42
N ASN A 276 27.89 -3.22 -14.37
CA ASN A 276 28.66 -2.37 -13.47
C ASN A 276 29.89 -1.77 -14.17
N GLU A 277 30.63 -2.57 -14.92
CA GLU A 277 31.81 -2.12 -15.66
C GLU A 277 31.45 -1.15 -16.80
N GLU A 278 30.36 -1.40 -17.51
CA GLU A 278 29.81 -0.54 -18.55
C GLU A 278 29.29 0.79 -17.98
N SER A 279 28.53 0.74 -16.88
CA SER A 279 28.08 1.96 -16.20
C SER A 279 29.26 2.79 -15.69
N TYR A 280 30.31 2.15 -15.16
CA TYR A 280 31.51 2.86 -14.72
C TYR A 280 32.24 3.53 -15.88
N ARG A 281 32.38 2.86 -17.03
CA ARG A 281 32.96 3.41 -18.25
C ARG A 281 32.19 4.64 -18.74
N ASP A 282 30.87 4.55 -18.79
CA ASP A 282 29.99 5.68 -19.13
C ASP A 282 30.13 6.86 -18.15
N ILE A 283 30.25 6.59 -16.86
CA ILE A 283 30.40 7.63 -15.82
C ILE A 283 31.75 8.36 -15.94
N ILE A 284 32.83 7.66 -16.29
CA ILE A 284 34.18 8.23 -16.42
C ILE A 284 34.50 8.71 -17.84
N GLY A 285 33.61 8.46 -18.82
CA GLY A 285 33.75 8.90 -20.21
C GLY A 285 34.84 8.17 -21.00
N LEU A 286 35.08 6.89 -20.69
CA LEU A 286 36.05 6.02 -21.38
C LEU A 286 35.34 5.02 -22.29
#